data_AF-A0A081KDL8-F1
#
_entry.id   AF-A0A081KDL8-F1
#
_cell.length_a   1.000
_cell.length_b   1.000
_cell.length_c   1.000
_cell.angle_alpha   90.00
_cell.angle_beta   90.00
_cell.angle_gamma   90.00
#
_symmetry.space_group_name_H-M   'P 1'
#
loop_
_entity.id
_entity.type
_entity.pdbx_description
1 polymer ?
#
loop_
_entity_poly.entity_id
_entity_poly.type
_entity_poly.pdbx_seq_one_letter_code
_entity_poly.pdbx_strand_id
1 'polypeptide(L)'
;MSITPMWRVDRDGSMFTDKKAAEEHDRMLELADGITGMLEANFKIDEQLAEEIGLLMSRNKDILAKAFKGKPEVLQEIQSGSEPAADNTVDIREAVA
;
A
#
# COMPACT_ATOMS: atom_id res chain seq x y z
N MET A 1 -1.02 6.46 -34.53
CA MET A 1 -0.58 5.46 -33.54
C MET A 1 -0.12 6.23 -32.32
N SER A 2 -0.75 6.07 -31.16
CA SER A 2 -0.42 6.83 -29.96
C SER A 2 0.39 5.94 -29.00
N ILE A 3 1.51 6.45 -28.50
CA ILE A 3 2.34 5.78 -27.49
C ILE A 3 2.02 6.43 -26.16
N THR A 4 1.57 5.65 -25.20
CA THR A 4 1.36 6.11 -23.81
C THR A 4 2.55 5.64 -22.98
N PRO A 5 3.34 6.54 -22.38
CA PRO A 5 4.40 6.13 -21.47
C PRO A 5 3.79 5.52 -20.20
N MET A 6 4.38 4.41 -19.74
CA MET A 6 3.96 3.68 -18.54
C MET A 6 5.15 3.49 -17.62
N TRP A 7 4.92 3.58 -16.32
CA TRP A 7 5.93 3.42 -15.27
C TRP A 7 5.67 2.11 -14.53
N ARG A 8 6.66 1.21 -14.50
CA ARG A 8 6.58 -0.08 -13.81
C ARG A 8 7.23 0.03 -12.44
N VAL A 9 6.53 -0.40 -11.40
CA VAL A 9 7.08 -0.58 -10.04
C VAL A 9 7.86 -1.89 -10.01
N ASP A 10 9.13 -1.84 -9.58
CA ASP A 10 10.03 -3.00 -9.60
C ASP A 10 9.63 -4.08 -8.58
N ARG A 11 9.09 -3.66 -7.43
CA ARG A 11 8.67 -4.55 -6.32
C ARG A 11 7.53 -5.50 -6.66
N ASP A 12 6.55 -5.03 -7.42
CA ASP A 12 5.27 -5.74 -7.62
C ASP A 12 4.92 -5.91 -9.12
N GLY A 13 5.66 -5.25 -10.02
CA GLY A 13 5.37 -5.27 -11.46
C GLY A 13 4.16 -4.43 -11.88
N SER A 14 3.48 -3.80 -10.93
CA SER A 14 2.35 -2.89 -11.15
C SER A 14 2.74 -1.72 -12.07
N MET A 15 1.86 -1.41 -13.03
CA MET A 15 2.09 -0.39 -14.05
C MET A 15 1.17 0.82 -13.84
N PHE A 16 1.77 2.00 -13.75
CA PHE A 16 1.07 3.27 -13.56
C PHE A 16 1.28 4.19 -14.77
N THR A 17 0.27 5.00 -15.08
CA THR A 17 0.36 6.03 -16.13
C THR A 17 1.18 7.25 -15.68
N ASP A 18 1.29 7.48 -14.37
CA ASP A 18 1.98 8.61 -13.77
C ASP A 18 3.18 8.16 -12.92
N LYS A 19 4.33 8.84 -13.11
CA LYS A 19 5.57 8.53 -12.39
C LYS A 19 5.41 8.69 -10.88
N LYS A 20 4.75 9.75 -10.45
CA LYS A 20 4.61 10.08 -9.03
C LYS A 20 3.72 9.06 -8.33
N ALA A 21 2.68 8.58 -9.01
CA ALA A 21 1.83 7.50 -8.52
C ALA A 21 2.63 6.20 -8.33
N ALA A 22 3.49 5.84 -9.28
CA ALA A 22 4.38 4.68 -9.16
C ALA A 22 5.35 4.82 -7.98
N GLU A 23 5.99 5.98 -7.82
CA GLU A 23 6.92 6.26 -6.71
C GLU A 23 6.21 6.24 -5.34
N GLU A 24 4.97 6.72 -5.27
CA GLU A 24 4.18 6.69 -4.03
C GLU A 24 3.76 5.27 -3.65
N HIS A 25 3.37 4.46 -4.65
CA HIS A 25 3.04 3.05 -4.44
C HIS A 25 4.26 2.23 -4.01
N ASP A 26 5.41 2.44 -4.65
CA ASP A 26 6.68 1.79 -4.26
C ASP A 26 7.06 2.12 -2.81
N ARG A 27 6.94 3.40 -2.42
CA ARG A 27 7.17 3.85 -1.04
C ARG A 27 6.16 3.27 -0.04
N MET A 28 4.92 3.04 -0.46
CA MET A 28 3.91 2.38 0.36
C MET A 28 4.31 0.92 0.64
N LEU A 29 4.74 0.18 -0.39
CA LEU A 29 5.18 -1.20 -0.23
C LEU A 29 6.45 -1.31 0.60
N GLU A 30 7.42 -0.41 0.43
CA GLU A 30 8.63 -0.38 1.27
C GLU A 30 8.30 -0.18 2.75
N LEU A 31 7.33 0.69 3.05
CA LEU A 31 6.85 0.89 4.42
C LEU A 31 6.13 -0.35 4.95
N ALA A 32 5.34 -1.04 4.13
CA ALA A 32 4.64 -2.25 4.50
C ALA A 32 5.63 -3.33 4.97
N ASP A 33 6.64 -3.64 4.15
CA ASP A 33 7.69 -4.62 4.48
C ASP A 33 8.45 -4.24 5.75
N GLY A 34 8.78 -2.96 5.92
CA GLY A 34 9.47 -2.48 7.12
C GLY A 34 8.65 -2.68 8.39
N ILE A 35 7.32 -2.49 8.32
CA ILE A 35 6.39 -2.73 9.43
C ILE A 35 6.25 -4.24 9.68
N THR A 36 6.04 -5.04 8.65
CA THR A 36 5.98 -6.50 8.74
C THR A 36 7.22 -7.06 9.44
N GLY A 37 8.42 -6.69 8.97
CA GLY A 37 9.68 -7.13 9.59
C GLY A 37 9.87 -6.62 11.02
N MET A 38 9.40 -5.42 11.34
CA MET A 38 9.38 -4.92 12.73
C MET A 38 8.47 -5.77 13.62
N LEU A 39 7.30 -6.16 13.11
CA LEU A 39 6.32 -6.96 13.84
C LEU A 39 6.84 -8.37 14.09
N GLU A 40 7.40 -9.04 13.08
CA GLU A 40 7.99 -10.38 13.22
C GLU A 40 9.17 -10.40 14.20
N ALA A 41 9.97 -9.34 14.22
CA ALA A 41 11.12 -9.24 15.13
C ALA A 41 10.72 -9.04 16.61
N ASN A 42 9.56 -8.42 16.88
CA ASN A 42 9.12 -8.07 18.23
C ASN A 42 8.02 -8.98 18.78
N PHE A 43 7.27 -9.66 17.91
CA PHE A 43 6.12 -10.50 18.28
C PHE A 43 6.21 -11.88 17.61
N LYS A 44 5.75 -12.92 18.32
CA LYS A 44 5.46 -14.22 17.70
C LYS A 44 4.08 -14.16 17.05
N ILE A 45 4.03 -13.67 15.82
CA ILE A 45 2.84 -13.68 14.97
C ILE A 45 3.11 -14.55 13.74
N ASP A 46 2.03 -14.94 13.05
CA ASP A 46 2.13 -15.61 11.76
C ASP A 46 2.61 -14.63 10.68
N GLU A 47 3.44 -15.09 9.75
CA GLU A 47 3.99 -14.30 8.64
C GLU A 47 2.89 -13.67 7.79
N GLN A 48 1.80 -14.42 7.52
CA GLN A 48 0.67 -13.91 6.75
C GLN A 48 -0.05 -12.77 7.48
N LEU A 49 -0.21 -12.92 8.81
CA LEU A 49 -0.84 -11.89 9.63
C LEU A 49 0.05 -10.65 9.74
N ALA A 50 1.37 -10.84 9.82
CA ALA A 50 2.35 -9.75 9.84
C ALA A 50 2.26 -8.92 8.55
N GLU A 51 2.21 -9.60 7.40
CA GLU A 51 2.08 -8.99 6.08
C GLU A 51 0.75 -8.23 5.92
N GLU A 52 -0.38 -8.85 6.31
CA GLU A 52 -1.69 -8.20 6.28
C GLU A 52 -1.73 -6.92 7.14
N ILE A 53 -1.11 -6.97 8.33
CA ILE A 53 -1.03 -5.81 9.21
C ILE A 53 -0.12 -4.72 8.61
N GLY A 54 1.05 -5.09 8.08
CA GLY A 54 1.96 -4.16 7.41
C GLY A 54 1.31 -3.48 6.21
N LEU A 55 0.56 -4.23 5.41
CA LEU A 55 -0.19 -3.71 4.26
C LEU A 55 -1.34 -2.78 4.71
N LEU A 56 -2.08 -3.15 5.75
CA LEU A 56 -3.14 -2.31 6.30
C LEU A 56 -2.59 -0.99 6.85
N MET A 57 -1.44 -1.02 7.53
CA MET A 57 -0.81 0.18 8.06
C MET A 57 -0.24 1.08 6.96
N SER A 58 0.39 0.50 5.94
CA SER A 58 0.98 1.27 4.84
C SER A 58 -0.06 1.97 3.97
N ARG A 59 -1.20 1.32 3.69
CA ARG A 59 -2.35 1.95 3.00
C ARG A 59 -2.91 3.15 3.76
N ASN A 60 -2.87 3.09 5.08
CA ASN A 60 -3.39 4.13 5.98
C ASN A 60 -2.28 5.07 6.51
N LYS A 61 -1.11 5.13 5.86
CA LYS A 61 0.06 5.88 6.36
C LYS A 61 -0.27 7.32 6.76
N ASP A 62 -1.13 7.99 5.99
CA ASP A 62 -1.48 9.39 6.19
C ASP A 62 -2.40 9.59 7.40
N ILE A 63 -3.28 8.62 7.67
CA ILE A 63 -4.16 8.62 8.83
C ILE A 63 -3.36 8.25 10.08
N LEU A 64 -2.48 7.25 9.99
CA LEU A 64 -1.59 6.88 11.08
C LEU A 64 -0.62 8.01 11.44
N ALA A 65 -0.03 8.69 10.46
CA ALA A 65 0.83 9.85 10.70
C ALA A 65 0.08 10.99 11.42
N LYS A 66 -1.19 11.23 11.07
CA LYS A 66 -2.05 12.20 11.77
C LYS A 66 -2.39 11.74 13.20
N ALA A 67 -2.63 10.45 13.39
CA ALA A 67 -2.86 9.86 14.71
C ALA A 67 -1.65 10.04 15.63
N PHE A 68 -0.46 9.67 15.15
CA PHE A 68 0.81 9.84 15.90
C PHE A 68 1.14 11.30 16.19
N LYS A 69 0.65 12.25 15.39
CA LYS A 69 0.85 13.69 15.59
C LYS A 69 -0.08 14.31 16.65
N GLY A 70 -0.91 13.51 17.32
CA GLY A 70 -1.69 13.95 18.49
C GLY A 70 -3.20 14.02 18.29
N LYS A 71 -3.74 13.41 17.22
CA LYS A 71 -5.19 13.27 17.02
C LYS A 71 -5.59 11.79 17.00
N PRO A 72 -5.69 11.12 18.16
CA PRO A 72 -6.06 9.71 18.22
C PRO A 72 -7.47 9.42 17.66
N GLU A 73 -8.32 10.44 17.56
CA GLU A 73 -9.68 10.37 17.01
C GLU A 73 -9.71 9.90 15.55
N VAL A 74 -8.69 10.21 14.74
CA VAL A 74 -8.65 9.80 13.33
C VAL A 74 -8.47 8.29 13.14
N LEU A 75 -8.10 7.55 14.19
CA LEU A 75 -8.05 6.08 14.16
C LEU A 75 -9.45 5.46 14.01
N GLN A 76 -10.51 6.16 14.41
CA GLN A 76 -11.89 5.68 14.24
C GLN A 76 -12.31 5.64 12.76
N GLU A 77 -11.67 6.44 11.90
CA GLU A 77 -11.91 6.41 10.45
C GLU A 77 -11.40 5.11 9.82
N ILE A 78 -10.28 4.56 10.34
CA ILE A 78 -9.73 3.26 9.90
C ILE A 78 -10.66 2.11 10.34
N GLN A 79 -11.25 2.22 11.53
CA GLN A 79 -12.14 1.20 12.10
C GLN A 79 -13.51 1.14 11.40
N SER A 80 -13.91 2.22 10.73
CA SER A 80 -15.21 2.36 10.07
C SER A 80 -15.21 1.84 8.62
N GLY A 81 -14.15 1.15 8.19
CA GLY A 81 -14.16 0.40 6.92
C GLY A 81 -14.09 1.25 5.65
N SER A 82 -13.54 2.46 5.70
CA SER A 82 -13.19 3.15 4.45
C SER A 82 -11.90 2.54 3.91
N GLU A 83 -12.02 1.46 3.14
CA GLU A 83 -11.00 1.07 2.17
C GLU A 83 -10.67 2.32 1.32
N PRO A 84 -9.46 2.87 1.37
CA PRO A 84 -9.08 3.84 0.36
C PRO A 84 -9.01 3.07 -0.95
N ALA A 85 -10.01 3.30 -1.80
CA ALA A 85 -10.05 2.85 -3.17
C ALA A 85 -8.78 3.33 -3.89
N ALA A 86 -7.83 2.42 -4.07
CA ALA A 86 -6.76 2.55 -5.04
C ALA A 86 -6.87 1.38 -6.03
N ASP A 87 -8.06 1.18 -6.58
CA ASP A 87 -8.21 0.39 -7.79
C ASP A 87 -8.05 1.32 -8.99
N ASN A 88 -6.80 1.55 -9.39
CA ASN A 88 -6.45 2.03 -10.72
C ASN A 88 -5.42 1.09 -11.38
N THR A 89 -5.34 -0.15 -10.90
CA THR A 89 -4.55 -1.21 -11.52
C THR A 89 -5.45 -1.92 -12.51
N VAL A 90 -5.29 -1.60 -13.79
CA VAL A 90 -5.90 -2.43 -14.84
C VAL A 90 -5.12 -3.74 -14.88
N ASP A 91 -5.67 -4.78 -14.26
CA ASP A 91 -5.22 -6.17 -14.41
C ASP A 91 -5.43 -6.60 -15.88
N ILE A 92 -4.38 -6.47 -16.70
CA ILE A 92 -4.40 -6.85 -18.12
C ILE A 92 -4.32 -8.38 -18.35
N ARG A 93 -4.54 -9.20 -17.31
CA ARG A 93 -4.42 -10.67 -17.40
C ARG A 93 -5.59 -11.36 -18.14
N GLU A 94 -6.58 -10.62 -18.65
CA GLU A 94 -7.68 -11.18 -19.47
C GLU A 94 -7.67 -10.78 -20.96
N ALA A 95 -6.61 -10.13 -21.48
CA ALA A 95 -6.56 -9.73 -22.90
C ALA A 95 -5.81 -10.70 -23.84
N VAL A 96 -5.44 -11.89 -23.37
CA VAL A 96 -4.83 -12.94 -24.21
C VAL A 96 -5.60 -14.25 -24.04
N ALA A 97 -6.77 -14.31 -24.68
CA ALA A 97 -7.47 -15.53 -25.05
C ALA A 97 -8.09 -15.35 -26.45
#